data_AF-A0A2P4XVJ5-F1
#
_entry.id   AF-A0A2P4XVJ5-F1
#
_cell.length_a   1.000
_cell.length_b   1.000
_cell.length_c   1.000
_cell.angle_alpha   90.00
_cell.angle_beta   90.00
_cell.angle_gamma   90.00
#
_symmetry.space_group_name_H-M   'P 1'
#
loop_
_entity.id
_entity.type
_entity.pdbx_description
1 polymer ?
#
loop_
_entity_poly.entity_id
_entity_poly.type
_entity_poly.pdbx_seq_one_letter_code
_entity_poly.pdbx_strand_id
1 'polypeptide(L)'
;MKFHIVIAALATLLMPVYESTGFLTADFTQKACAASGGSIDPNRKGNQKCCNVPDARQGDFNRSCNGQKAENPNFHPTAQSC
;
A
#
# COMPACT_ATOMS: atom_id res chain seq x y z
N MET A 1 -33.75 5.93 13.75
CA MET A 1 -33.31 6.15 12.35
C MET A 1 -32.31 7.29 12.19
N LYS A 2 -32.51 8.47 12.80
CA LYS A 2 -31.57 9.62 12.69
C LYS A 2 -30.21 9.37 13.40
N PHE A 3 -30.21 8.69 14.56
CA PHE A 3 -29.00 8.45 15.36
C PHE A 3 -27.99 7.49 14.72
N HIS A 4 -28.43 6.45 14.00
CA HIS A 4 -27.52 5.51 13.33
C HIS A 4 -26.70 6.16 12.20
N ILE A 5 -27.27 7.18 11.53
CA ILE A 5 -26.56 7.91 10.47
C ILE A 5 -25.39 8.72 11.06
N VAL A 6 -25.59 9.33 12.24
CA VAL A 6 -24.54 10.14 12.89
C VAL A 6 -23.39 9.25 13.37
N ILE A 7 -23.69 8.03 13.85
CA ILE A 7 -22.67 7.06 14.29
C ILE A 7 -21.85 6.56 13.08
N ALA A 8 -22.49 6.30 11.93
CA ALA A 8 -21.80 5.89 10.72
C ALA A 8 -20.84 6.98 10.19
N ALA A 9 -21.23 8.25 10.27
CA ALA A 9 -20.38 9.38 9.87
C ALA A 9 -19.22 9.65 10.84
N LEU A 10 -19.40 9.36 12.14
CA LEU A 10 -18.31 9.48 13.12
C LEU A 10 -17.28 8.35 12.98
N ALA A 11 -17.74 7.15 12.62
CA ALA A 11 -16.88 5.99 12.41
C ALA A 11 -15.95 6.13 11.19
N THR A 12 -16.34 6.87 10.14
CA THR A 12 -15.45 7.15 8.99
C THR A 12 -14.38 8.21 9.30
N LEU A 13 -14.60 9.06 10.32
CA LEU A 13 -13.68 10.13 10.71
C LEU A 13 -12.64 9.69 11.75
N LEU A 14 -12.86 8.58 12.46
CA LEU A 14 -12.01 8.11 13.57
C LEU A 14 -11.11 6.90 13.23
N MET A 15 -11.19 6.38 12.01
CA MET A 15 -10.34 5.28 11.58
C MET A 15 -9.14 5.87 10.83
N PRO A 16 -7.88 5.61 11.23
CA PRO A 16 -6.79 5.72 10.26
C PRO A 16 -7.21 4.81 9.09
N VAL A 17 -7.35 5.36 7.89
CA VAL A 17 -7.83 4.62 6.71
C VAL A 17 -6.77 3.56 6.37
N TYR A 18 -6.86 2.43 7.07
CA TYR A 18 -6.22 1.19 6.73
C TYR A 18 -7.12 0.56 5.68
N GLU A 19 -6.66 0.63 4.44
CA GLU A 19 -7.42 0.24 3.26
C GLU A 19 -7.49 -1.30 3.20
N SER A 20 -8.61 -1.85 3.67
CA SER A 20 -8.79 -3.30 3.89
C SER A 20 -8.96 -4.12 2.61
N THR A 21 -9.14 -3.48 1.44
CA THR A 21 -9.22 -4.16 0.13
C THR A 21 -7.83 -4.47 -0.43
N GLY A 22 -6.80 -3.80 0.11
CA GLY A 22 -5.40 -3.98 -0.25
C GLY A 22 -5.03 -3.55 -1.65
N PHE A 23 -5.90 -2.73 -2.24
CA PHE A 23 -5.73 -2.11 -3.54
C PHE A 23 -4.61 -1.06 -3.52
N LEU A 24 -4.57 -0.21 -2.49
CA LEU A 24 -3.55 0.83 -2.36
C LEU A 24 -2.17 0.22 -2.17
N THR A 25 -2.03 -0.74 -1.26
CA THR A 25 -0.76 -1.44 -1.02
C THR A 25 -0.32 -2.23 -2.25
N ALA A 26 -1.25 -2.92 -2.92
CA ALA A 26 -0.95 -3.68 -4.13
C ALA A 26 -0.47 -2.78 -5.29
N ASP A 27 -1.08 -1.60 -5.45
CA ASP A 27 -0.69 -0.62 -6.47
C ASP A 27 0.69 0.00 -6.15
N PHE A 28 0.92 0.39 -4.90
CA PHE A 28 2.22 0.92 -4.47
C PHE A 28 3.34 -0.09 -4.67
N THR A 29 3.14 -1.35 -4.27
CA THR A 29 4.12 -2.42 -4.50
C THR A 29 4.33 -2.64 -6.00
N GLN A 30 3.28 -2.65 -6.81
CA GLN A 30 3.40 -2.86 -8.26
C GLN A 30 4.20 -1.75 -8.95
N LYS A 31 3.91 -0.47 -8.64
CA LYS A 31 4.62 0.69 -9.17
C LYS A 31 6.09 0.70 -8.74
N ALA A 32 6.36 0.50 -7.44
CA ALA A 32 7.73 0.45 -6.92
C ALA A 32 8.51 -0.70 -7.57
N CYS A 33 7.87 -1.86 -7.72
CA CYS A 33 8.49 -3.03 -8.34
C CYS A 33 8.89 -2.76 -9.79
N ALA A 34 7.98 -2.22 -10.59
CA ALA A 34 8.25 -1.86 -11.98
C ALA A 34 9.37 -0.80 -12.09
N ALA A 35 9.39 0.21 -11.22
CA ALA A 35 10.42 1.24 -11.19
C ALA A 35 11.81 0.70 -10.82
N SER A 36 11.87 -0.30 -9.94
CA SER A 36 13.12 -0.96 -9.51
C SER A 36 13.61 -2.05 -10.47
N GLY A 37 12.87 -2.34 -11.54
CA GLY A 37 13.18 -3.45 -12.47
C GLY A 37 12.91 -4.83 -11.89
N GLY A 38 12.05 -4.91 -10.87
CA GLY A 38 11.62 -6.14 -10.24
C GLY A 38 10.47 -6.83 -10.96
N SER A 39 10.10 -8.02 -10.48
CA SER A 39 8.96 -8.78 -10.96
C SER A 39 8.02 -9.11 -9.80
N ILE A 40 6.71 -8.93 -10.00
CA ILE A 40 5.71 -9.28 -8.99
C ILE A 40 5.54 -10.81 -8.93
N ASP A 41 5.53 -11.37 -7.72
CA ASP A 41 5.19 -12.78 -7.53
C ASP A 41 3.70 -13.01 -7.86
N PRO A 42 3.37 -13.82 -8.90
CA PRO A 42 1.99 -14.05 -9.31
C PRO A 42 1.17 -14.84 -8.28
N ASN A 43 1.82 -15.52 -7.33
CA ASN A 43 1.16 -16.28 -6.28
C ASN A 43 0.69 -15.42 -5.11
N ARG A 44 1.19 -14.17 -5.03
CA ARG A 44 0.91 -13.23 -3.95
C ARG A 44 -0.10 -12.18 -4.42
N LYS A 45 -1.21 -12.02 -3.69
CA LYS A 45 -2.34 -11.14 -4.08
C LYS A 45 -2.69 -10.12 -2.99
N GLY A 46 -3.36 -9.04 -3.39
CA GLY A 46 -3.80 -7.96 -2.51
C GLY A 46 -2.63 -7.34 -1.72
N ASN A 47 -2.84 -7.14 -0.42
CA ASN A 47 -1.83 -6.61 0.51
C ASN A 47 -0.57 -7.48 0.64
N GLN A 48 -0.62 -8.74 0.22
CA GLN A 48 0.53 -9.64 0.29
C GLN A 48 1.36 -9.61 -1.00
N LYS A 49 1.04 -8.76 -1.98
CA LYS A 49 1.83 -8.63 -3.21
C LYS A 49 3.31 -8.47 -2.87
N CYS A 50 4.12 -9.32 -3.47
CA CYS A 50 5.55 -9.32 -3.29
C CYS A 50 6.24 -8.85 -4.56
N CYS A 51 7.27 -8.04 -4.40
CA CYS A 51 8.20 -7.69 -5.46
C CYS A 51 9.51 -8.46 -5.30
N ASN A 52 9.87 -9.24 -6.31
CA ASN A 52 11.20 -9.84 -6.42
C ASN A 52 12.11 -8.87 -7.16
N VAL A 53 13.06 -8.28 -6.43
CA VAL A 53 14.14 -7.44 -6.97
C VAL A 53 15.48 -8.09 -6.63
N PRO A 54 16.50 -7.97 -7.50
CA PRO A 54 17.87 -8.29 -7.10
C PRO A 54 18.29 -7.44 -5.90
N ASP A 55 19.14 -7.95 -5.00
CA ASP A 55 19.60 -7.21 -3.81
C ASP A 55 20.20 -5.83 -4.17
N ALA A 56 20.89 -5.74 -5.31
CA ALA A 56 21.45 -4.49 -5.83
C ALA A 56 20.40 -3.39 -6.13
N ARG A 57 19.13 -3.78 -6.32
CA ARG A 57 17.98 -2.90 -6.60
C ARG A 57 17.05 -2.73 -5.39
N GLN A 58 17.33 -3.36 -4.25
CA GLN A 58 16.53 -3.23 -3.03
C GLN A 58 16.45 -1.76 -2.57
N GLY A 59 17.54 -1.01 -2.70
CA GLY A 59 17.58 0.43 -2.39
C GLY A 59 16.68 1.25 -3.32
N ASP A 60 16.65 0.92 -4.61
CA ASP A 60 15.78 1.56 -5.61
C ASP A 60 14.31 1.27 -5.31
N PHE A 61 13.98 0.02 -4.98
CA PHE A 61 12.65 -0.37 -4.56
C PHE A 61 12.20 0.39 -3.30
N ASN A 62 13.04 0.43 -2.25
CA ASN A 62 12.71 1.12 -1.01
C ASN A 62 12.49 2.62 -1.24
N ARG A 63 13.36 3.25 -2.04
CA ARG A 63 13.21 4.67 -2.40
C ARG A 63 11.93 4.92 -3.17
N SER A 64 11.62 4.06 -4.16
CA SER A 64 10.39 4.19 -4.95
C SER A 64 9.15 3.93 -4.10
N CYS A 65 9.20 2.97 -3.18
CA CYS A 65 8.09 2.67 -2.27
C CYS A 65 7.80 3.87 -1.36
N ASN A 66 8.80 4.34 -0.61
CA ASN A 66 8.66 5.43 0.35
C ASN A 66 8.39 6.80 -0.31
N GLY A 67 8.74 6.96 -1.58
CA GLY A 67 8.47 8.18 -2.35
C GLY A 67 7.04 8.29 -2.88
N GLN A 68 6.25 7.21 -2.81
CA GLN A 68 4.87 7.23 -3.28
C GLN A 68 3.96 7.95 -2.30
N LYS A 69 3.01 8.70 -2.86
CA LYS A 69 2.00 9.44 -2.10
C LYS A 69 0.65 8.77 -2.28
N ALA A 70 -0.02 8.50 -1.18
CA ALA A 70 -1.43 8.16 -1.18
C ALA A 70 -2.29 9.41 -1.17
N GLU A 71 -3.55 9.28 -1.58
CA GLU A 71 -4.57 10.32 -1.36
C GLU A 71 -4.77 10.61 0.13
N ASN A 72 -4.57 9.58 0.98
CA ASN A 72 -4.52 9.77 2.43
C ASN A 72 -3.12 10.25 2.85
N PRO A 73 -2.97 11.50 3.35
CA PRO A 73 -1.68 12.03 3.78
C PRO A 73 -1.09 11.32 5.00
N ASN A 74 -1.91 10.56 5.75
CA ASN A 74 -1.45 9.75 6.88
C ASN A 74 -0.99 8.34 6.48
N PHE A 75 -1.20 7.95 5.22
CA PHE A 75 -0.74 6.66 4.73
C PHE A 75 0.67 6.80 4.18
N HIS A 76 1.61 6.16 4.86
CA HIS A 76 3.02 6.10 4.46
C HIS A 76 3.33 4.69 3.97
N PRO A 77 3.44 4.47 2.64
CA PRO A 77 3.87 3.18 2.13
C PRO A 77 5.24 2.85 2.71
N THR A 78 5.36 1.66 3.30
CA THR A 78 6.60 1.18 3.89
C THR A 78 6.99 -0.10 3.19
N ALA A 79 8.21 -0.15 2.67
CA ALA A 79 8.76 -1.39 2.12
C ALA A 79 8.97 -2.41 3.25
N GLN A 80 8.45 -3.61 3.06
CA GLN A 80 8.66 -4.75 3.95
C GLN A 80 9.18 -5.93 3.15
N SER A 81 9.88 -6.84 3.83
CA SER A 81 10.24 -8.13 3.24
C SER A 81 8.98 -8.94 2.94
N CYS A 82 9.01 -9.61 1.79
CA CYS A 82 8.21 -10.79 1.56
C CYS A 82 8.86 -12.00 2.28
#